data_AF-A0A9P5NWX8-F1
#
_entry.id   AF-A0A9P5NWX8-F1
#
_cell.length_a   1.000
_cell.length_b   1.000
_cell.length_c   1.000
_cell.angle_alpha   90.00
_cell.angle_beta   90.00
_cell.angle_gamma   90.00
#
_symmetry.space_group_name_H-M   'P 1'
#
loop_
_entity.id
_entity.type
_entity.pdbx_description
1 polymer ?
#
loop_
_entity_poly.entity_id
_entity_poly.type
_entity_poly.pdbx_seq_one_letter_code
_entity_poly.pdbx_strand_id
1 'polypeptide(L)'
;MAALPDLSFDYVSSDEIPAALEIEQLGYPTDEAASEASFRLRQSQAGDLFLGAYEQNVSSSSKPRKLVGYICATLSPDTTLTHHSMSTHIPESSSDWR
;
A
#
# COMPACT_ATOMS: atom_id res chain seq x y z
N MET A 1 -11.55 16.69 -23.35
CA MET A 1 -11.10 15.47 -22.66
C MET A 1 -9.81 15.81 -21.95
N ALA A 2 -9.77 15.82 -20.61
CA ALA A 2 -8.52 16.00 -19.90
C ALA A 2 -7.61 14.80 -20.21
N ALA A 3 -6.36 15.05 -20.59
CA ALA A 3 -5.38 13.98 -20.70
C ALA A 3 -5.24 13.30 -19.34
N LEU A 4 -5.30 11.97 -19.30
CA LEU A 4 -5.08 11.24 -18.06
C LEU A 4 -3.63 11.50 -17.61
N PRO A 5 -3.40 11.75 -16.31
CA PRO A 5 -2.04 11.85 -15.80
C PRO A 5 -1.32 10.52 -16.09
N ASP A 6 -0.05 10.62 -16.51
CA ASP A 6 0.77 9.44 -16.67
C ASP A 6 1.09 8.87 -15.28
N LEU A 7 0.84 7.58 -15.08
CA LEU A 7 0.93 6.93 -13.78
C LEU A 7 2.07 5.92 -13.78
N SER A 8 2.91 6.01 -12.77
CA SER A 8 3.94 5.01 -12.46
C SER A 8 3.59 4.25 -11.21
N PHE A 9 3.88 2.96 -11.19
CA PHE A 9 3.66 2.10 -10.03
C PHE A 9 5.01 1.67 -9.47
N ASP A 10 5.22 1.87 -8.18
CA ASP A 10 6.46 1.53 -7.51
C ASP A 10 6.20 1.26 -6.02
N TYR A 11 7.15 0.65 -5.32
CA TYR A 11 7.00 0.35 -3.90
C TYR A 11 6.95 1.63 -3.05
N VAL A 12 6.10 1.60 -2.03
CA VAL A 12 5.95 2.70 -1.07
C VAL A 12 7.07 2.64 -0.04
N SER A 13 7.89 3.68 0.02
CA SER A 13 8.92 3.81 1.06
C SER A 13 8.30 4.11 2.43
N SER A 14 9.01 3.80 3.51
CA SER A 14 8.63 4.18 4.88
C SER A 14 8.41 5.68 5.05
N ASP A 15 9.12 6.49 4.24
CA ASP A 15 9.03 7.96 4.26
C ASP A 15 7.73 8.47 3.61
N GLU A 16 7.06 7.63 2.83
CA GLU A 16 5.83 7.95 2.10
C GLU A 16 4.57 7.43 2.82
N ILE A 17 4.73 6.75 3.95
CA ILE A 17 3.64 6.31 4.85
C ILE A 17 2.69 7.47 5.22
N PRO A 18 3.16 8.70 5.54
CA PRO A 18 2.26 9.81 5.86
C PRO A 18 1.33 10.17 4.70
N ALA A 19 1.81 10.10 3.46
CA ALA A 19 1.00 10.37 2.27
C ALA A 19 -0.04 9.27 2.04
N ALA A 20 0.30 8.00 2.31
CA ALA A 20 -0.65 6.89 2.24
C ALA A 20 -1.74 7.00 3.32
N LEU A 21 -1.38 7.44 4.54
CA LEU A 21 -2.34 7.67 5.62
C LEU A 21 -3.32 8.80 5.33
N GLU A 22 -2.86 9.88 4.68
CA GLU A 22 -3.75 10.95 4.23
C GLU A 22 -4.79 10.41 3.25
N ILE A 23 -4.38 9.56 2.32
CA ILE A 23 -5.29 8.89 1.37
C ILE A 23 -6.27 7.96 2.11
N GLU A 24 -5.81 7.17 3.08
CA GLU A 24 -6.68 6.29 3.89
C GLU A 24 -7.75 7.10 4.65
N GLN A 25 -7.35 8.20 5.29
CA GLN A 25 -8.24 9.05 6.09
C GLN A 25 -9.28 9.80 5.23
N LEU A 26 -8.96 10.04 3.95
CA LEU A 26 -9.91 10.57 2.98
C LEU A 26 -10.85 9.50 2.42
N GLY A 27 -10.37 8.24 2.35
CA GLY A 27 -11.11 7.11 1.77
C GLY A 27 -12.02 6.37 2.75
N TYR A 28 -11.69 6.37 4.05
CA TYR A 28 -12.39 5.65 5.10
C TYR A 28 -12.83 6.55 6.25
N PRO A 29 -13.97 6.26 6.90
CA PRO A 29 -14.33 6.92 8.14
C PRO A 29 -13.31 6.61 9.24
N THR A 30 -13.19 7.50 10.23
CA THR A 30 -12.11 7.46 11.25
C THR A 30 -12.07 6.16 12.06
N ASP A 31 -13.19 5.45 12.19
CA ASP A 31 -13.31 4.18 12.90
C ASP A 31 -12.88 2.96 12.06
N GLU A 32 -12.83 3.08 10.73
CA GLU A 32 -12.38 2.03 9.80
C GLU A 32 -10.97 2.28 9.25
N ALA A 33 -10.53 3.54 9.24
CA ALA A 33 -9.21 3.93 8.76
C ALA A 33 -8.09 3.25 9.56
N ALA A 34 -7.14 2.62 8.88
CA ALA A 34 -6.01 2.01 9.55
C ALA A 34 -5.09 3.07 10.19
N SER A 35 -4.60 2.74 11.39
CA SER A 35 -3.71 3.61 12.16
C SER A 35 -2.31 3.69 11.56
N GLU A 36 -1.56 4.77 11.87
CA GLU A 36 -0.15 4.90 11.49
C GLU A 36 0.71 3.71 11.95
N ALA A 37 0.47 3.22 13.17
CA ALA A 37 1.17 2.05 13.70
C ALA A 37 0.92 0.80 12.84
N SER A 38 -0.32 0.61 12.36
CA SER A 38 -0.68 -0.49 11.47
C SER A 38 0.03 -0.40 10.12
N PHE A 39 0.13 0.81 9.55
CA PHE A 39 0.87 1.04 8.30
C PHE A 39 2.36 0.77 8.44
N ARG A 40 2.99 1.29 9.50
CA ARG A 40 4.41 1.04 9.78
C ARG A 40 4.70 -0.44 10.01
N LEU A 41 3.82 -1.14 10.73
CA LEU A 41 3.95 -2.58 10.95
C LEU A 41 3.89 -3.34 9.62
N ARG A 42 2.87 -3.09 8.80
CA ARG A 42 2.70 -3.76 7.50
C ARG A 42 3.84 -3.46 6.53
N GLN A 43 4.28 -2.21 6.45
CA GLN A 43 5.42 -1.84 5.60
C GLN A 43 6.72 -2.49 6.07
N SER A 44 6.92 -2.64 7.38
CA SER A 44 8.11 -3.31 7.92
C SER A 44 8.12 -4.83 7.68
N GLN A 45 6.94 -5.46 7.61
CA GLN A 45 6.82 -6.92 7.47
C GLN A 45 6.58 -7.37 6.02
N ALA A 46 5.98 -6.51 5.21
CA ALA A 46 5.52 -6.80 3.85
C ALA A 46 5.69 -5.57 2.94
N GLY A 47 6.83 -4.87 3.06
CA GLY A 47 7.14 -3.69 2.22
C GLY A 47 7.08 -3.99 0.72
N ASP A 48 7.49 -5.21 0.33
CA ASP A 48 7.43 -5.70 -1.06
C ASP A 48 6.00 -5.99 -1.55
N LEU A 49 5.01 -5.88 -0.67
CA LEU A 49 3.58 -5.99 -0.98
C LEU A 49 2.86 -4.63 -0.81
N PHE A 50 3.62 -3.56 -0.59
CA PHE A 50 3.12 -2.19 -0.48
C PHE A 50 3.41 -1.41 -1.77
N LEU A 51 2.40 -1.29 -2.62
CA LEU A 51 2.54 -0.66 -3.95
C LEU A 51 1.88 0.73 -3.96
N GLY A 52 2.56 1.72 -4.52
CA GLY A 52 2.06 3.08 -4.70
C GLY A 52 1.79 3.39 -6.16
N ALA A 53 0.74 4.16 -6.43
CA ALA A 53 0.49 4.78 -7.72
C ALA A 53 0.93 6.25 -7.66
N TYR A 54 1.80 6.65 -8.58
CA TYR A 54 2.42 7.96 -8.59
C TYR A 54 2.16 8.70 -9.89
N GLU A 55 1.76 9.97 -9.80
CA GLU A 55 1.69 10.85 -10.97
C GLU A 55 3.11 11.16 -11.48
N GLN A 56 3.40 10.77 -12.72
CA GLN A 56 4.59 11.22 -13.42
C GLN A 56 4.40 12.67 -13.85
N ASN A 57 4.92 13.58 -13.03
CA ASN A 57 4.94 14.99 -13.39
C ASN A 57 6.07 15.23 -14.40
N VAL A 58 5.73 15.11 -15.69
CA VAL A 58 6.64 15.33 -16.85
C VAL A 58 7.34 16.70 -16.84
N SER A 59 6.91 17.63 -15.99
CA SER A 59 7.34 19.03 -16.00
C SER A 59 8.28 19.45 -14.86
N SER A 60 8.69 18.56 -13.95
CA SER A 60 9.59 18.95 -12.85
C SER A 60 10.45 17.83 -12.33
N SER A 61 11.68 17.70 -12.85
CA SER A 61 12.77 16.85 -12.34
C SER A 61 13.25 17.20 -10.91
N SER A 62 12.52 18.04 -10.18
CA SER A 62 12.92 18.57 -8.87
C SER A 62 11.82 18.49 -7.81
N LYS A 63 10.65 17.92 -8.15
CA LYS A 63 9.59 17.67 -7.16
C LYS A 63 9.56 16.18 -6.80
N PRO A 64 9.35 15.84 -5.51
CA PRO A 64 9.12 14.46 -5.11
C PRO A 64 7.91 13.90 -5.85
N ARG A 65 7.96 12.60 -6.19
CA ARG A 65 6.84 11.88 -6.82
C ARG A 65 5.57 12.03 -5.97
N LYS A 66 4.43 12.27 -6.61
CA LYS A 66 3.16 12.46 -5.89
C LYS A 66 2.38 11.15 -5.85
N LEU A 67 2.21 10.61 -4.65
CA LEU A 67 1.37 9.43 -4.40
C LEU A 67 -0.10 9.82 -4.58
N VAL A 68 -0.84 9.08 -5.41
CA VAL A 68 -2.28 9.28 -5.65
C VAL A 68 -3.13 8.08 -5.27
N GLY A 69 -2.49 6.96 -4.94
CA GLY A 69 -3.14 5.77 -4.40
C GLY A 69 -2.08 4.82 -3.87
N TYR A 70 -2.48 3.91 -2.98
CA TYR A 70 -1.62 2.84 -2.51
C TYR A 70 -2.41 1.54 -2.39
N ILE A 71 -1.67 0.44 -2.35
CA ILE A 71 -2.14 -0.91 -2.11
C ILE A 71 -1.33 -1.43 -0.93
N CYS A 72 -2.05 -1.91 0.07
CA CYS A 72 -1.55 -2.44 1.32
C CYS A 72 -1.96 -3.92 1.38
N ALA A 73 -1.06 -4.83 1.04
CA ALA A 73 -1.33 -6.27 1.07
C ALA A 73 -0.46 -6.97 2.12
N THR A 74 -0.99 -8.08 2.66
CA THR A 74 -0.30 -8.96 3.59
C THR A 74 -0.35 -10.39 3.06
N LEU A 75 0.77 -11.12 3.14
CA LEU A 75 0.82 -12.51 2.72
C LEU A 75 0.13 -13.38 3.78
N SER A 76 -0.88 -14.15 3.37
CA SER A 76 -1.48 -15.19 4.21
C SER A 76 -0.98 -16.56 3.77
N PRO A 77 -0.65 -17.45 4.71
CA PRO A 77 -0.18 -18.80 4.41
C PRO A 77 -1.21 -19.73 3.79
N ASP A 78 -2.49 -19.42 3.99
CA ASP A 78 -3.56 -20.36 3.67
C ASP A 78 -4.05 -20.15 2.25
N THR A 79 -4.18 -21.26 1.52
CA THR A 79 -4.71 -21.30 0.14
C THR A 79 -6.23 -21.13 0.07
N THR A 80 -6.91 -21.09 1.23
CA THR A 80 -8.36 -20.91 1.34
C THR A 80 -8.67 -19.75 2.28
N LEU A 81 -9.45 -18.79 1.79
CA LEU A 81 -9.89 -17.60 2.52
C LEU A 81 -10.87 -18.00 3.65
N THR A 82 -10.32 -18.37 4.81
CA THR A 82 -11.10 -18.58 6.04
C THR A 82 -10.96 -17.37 6.95
N HIS A 83 -11.93 -17.11 7.82
CA HIS A 83 -11.88 -15.98 8.77
C HIS A 83 -10.62 -16.03 9.67
N HIS A 84 -10.10 -17.22 9.92
CA HIS A 84 -8.85 -17.45 10.68
C HIS A 84 -7.60 -16.99 9.91
N SER A 85 -7.54 -17.31 8.61
CA SER A 85 -6.47 -16.94 7.66
C SER A 85 -6.34 -15.42 7.45
N MET A 86 -7.45 -14.67 7.59
CA MET A 86 -7.47 -13.20 7.46
C MET A 86 -7.03 -12.45 8.72
N SER A 87 -6.93 -13.14 9.88
CA SER A 87 -6.65 -12.50 11.17
C SER A 87 -5.23 -12.75 11.70
N THR A 88 -4.48 -13.65 11.07
CA THR A 88 -3.18 -14.13 11.56
C THR A 88 -2.10 -13.90 10.50
N HIS A 89 -1.14 -13.00 10.76
CA HIS A 89 0.00 -12.78 9.87
C HIS A 89 1.09 -13.83 10.15
N ILE A 90 1.52 -14.57 9.12
CA ILE A 90 2.63 -15.53 9.21
C ILE A 90 3.75 -15.07 8.27
N PRO A 91 4.87 -14.53 8.80
CA PRO A 91 5.93 -13.90 8.00
C PRO A 91 6.65 -14.82 7.00
N GLU A 92 6.69 -16.13 7.26
CA GLU A 92 7.44 -17.11 6.45
C GLU A 92 6.51 -18.12 5.78
N SER A 93 5.44 -17.66 5.13
CA SER A 93 4.63 -18.59 4.36
C SER A 93 4.99 -18.64 2.89
N SER A 94 5.34 -19.83 2.42
CA SER A 94 5.40 -20.17 1.02
C SER A 94 3.98 -20.45 0.49
N SER A 95 3.39 -19.50 -0.23
CA SER A 95 2.22 -19.79 -1.07
C SER A 95 2.71 -20.53 -2.33
N ASP A 96 2.62 -21.86 -2.32
CA ASP A 96 2.89 -22.71 -3.48
C ASP A 96 1.73 -22.57 -4.49
N TRP A 97 1.90 -21.75 -5.53
CA TRP A 97 0.86 -21.48 -6.54
C TRP A 97 0.91 -22.40 -7.76
N ARG A 98 1.29 -23.67 -7.62
CA ARG A 98 1.33 -24.59 -8.78
C ARG A 98 -0.03 -24.84 -9.44
#